data_AF-A0A7V3P9V3-F1
#
_entry.id   AF-A0A7V3P9V3-F1
#
_cell.length_a   1.000
_cell.length_b   1.000
_cell.length_c   1.000
_cell.angle_alpha   90.00
_cell.angle_beta   90.00
_cell.angle_gamma   90.00
#
_symmetry.space_group_name_H-M   'P 1'
#
loop_
_entity.id
_entity.type
_entity.pdbx_description
1 polymer ?
#
loop_
_entity_poly.entity_id
_entity_poly.type
_entity_poly.pdbx_seq_one_letter_code
_entity_poly.pdbx_strand_id
1 'polypeptide(L)'
;MMLGLFLLLVLLFAIGTPIAWSMVAAAAVYMTLGPHVPLHGLVQRMVGGIDTFPLLAIPFFILAGNLMNTGGITDRLVDFARALVGHITGGLGHVVVVTNMIMAGMSGSG
;
A
#
# COMPACT_ATOMS: atom_id res chain seq x y z
N MET A 1 12.52 -5.84 29.43
CA MET A 1 12.77 -5.46 28.01
C MET A 1 11.49 -5.19 27.24
N MET A 2 10.58 -6.17 27.11
CA MET A 2 9.36 -6.01 26.28
C MET A 2 8.46 -4.84 26.72
N LEU A 3 8.23 -4.68 28.03
CA LEU A 3 7.43 -3.55 28.55
C LEU A 3 8.08 -2.18 28.22
N GLY A 4 9.42 -2.09 28.29
CA GLY A 4 10.16 -0.87 27.98
C GLY A 4 10.09 -0.49 26.50
N LEU A 5 10.16 -1.49 25.60
CA LEU A 5 9.99 -1.28 24.16
C LEU A 5 8.56 -0.86 23.80
N PHE A 6 7.56 -1.42 24.49
CA PHE A 6 6.17 -1.02 24.31
C PHE A 6 5.94 0.43 24.72
N LEU A 7 6.44 0.83 25.90
CA LEU A 7 6.35 2.22 26.36
C LEU A 7 7.08 3.21 25.43
N LEU A 8 8.25 2.81 24.92
CA LEU A 8 9.00 3.60 23.93
C LEU A 8 8.17 3.81 22.65
N LEU A 9 7.55 2.76 22.11
CA LEU A 9 6.69 2.84 20.93
C LEU A 9 5.50 3.78 21.15
N VAL A 10 4.81 3.64 22.28
CA VAL A 10 3.66 4.50 22.63
C VAL A 10 4.10 5.97 22.73
N LEU A 11 5.27 6.24 23.30
CA LEU A 11 5.81 7.59 23.41
C LEU A 11 6.17 8.18 22.03
N LEU A 12 6.81 7.41 21.17
CA LEU A 12 7.15 7.87 19.81
C LEU A 12 5.90 8.13 18.95
N PHE A 13 4.85 7.33 19.12
CA PHE A 13 3.56 7.57 18.49
C PHE A 13 2.88 8.83 19.06
N ALA A 14 2.94 9.06 20.38
CA ALA A 14 2.37 10.24 21.02
C ALA A 14 3.04 11.56 20.56
N ILE A 15 4.33 11.52 20.23
CA ILE A 15 5.08 12.67 19.69
C ILE A 15 4.80 12.88 18.18
N GLY A 16 4.03 11.99 17.55
CA GLY A 16 3.63 12.10 16.14
C GLY A 16 4.74 11.70 15.17
N THR A 17 5.74 10.94 15.61
CA THR A 17 6.78 10.45 14.70
C THR A 17 6.19 9.42 13.72
N PRO A 18 6.62 9.39 12.45
CA PRO A 18 6.14 8.39 11.51
C PRO A 18 6.38 6.97 12.03
N ILE A 19 5.40 6.09 11.82
CA ILE A 19 5.38 4.73 12.37
C ILE A 19 6.65 3.96 11.98
N ALA A 20 7.11 4.12 10.74
CA ALA A 20 8.34 3.48 10.25
C ALA A 20 9.56 3.80 11.14
N TRP A 21 9.76 5.07 11.47
CA TRP A 21 10.87 5.50 12.34
C TRP A 21 10.74 4.97 13.76
N SER A 22 9.51 4.90 14.26
CA SER A 22 9.23 4.32 15.58
C SER A 22 9.59 2.84 15.65
N MET A 23 9.27 2.07 14.61
CA MET A 23 9.61 0.66 14.53
C MET A 23 11.12 0.43 14.41
N VAL A 24 11.82 1.25 13.63
CA VAL A 24 13.29 1.19 13.49
C VAL A 24 13.97 1.50 14.83
N ALA A 25 13.52 2.54 15.54
CA ALA A 25 14.07 2.90 16.84
C ALA A 25 13.89 1.78 17.87
N ALA A 26 12.69 1.19 17.95
CA ALA A 26 12.42 0.06 18.83
C ALA A 26 13.27 -1.17 18.49
N ALA A 27 13.45 -1.47 17.18
CA ALA A 27 14.31 -2.55 16.72
C ALA A 27 15.79 -2.33 17.08
N ALA A 28 16.30 -1.09 16.93
CA ALA A 28 17.67 -0.73 17.28
C ALA A 28 17.94 -0.86 18.80
N VAL A 29 16.99 -0.44 19.64
CA VAL A 29 17.07 -0.62 21.11
C VAL A 29 17.09 -2.11 21.48
N TYR A 30 16.27 -2.94 20.81
CA TYR A 30 16.29 -4.38 21.04
C TYR A 30 17.61 -5.04 20.59
N MET A 31 18.19 -4.61 19.46
CA MET A 31 19.46 -5.16 18.97
C MET A 31 20.66 -4.82 19.86
N THR A 32 20.62 -3.67 20.53
CA THR A 32 21.73 -3.19 21.38
C THR A 32 21.65 -3.70 22.81
N LEU A 33 20.44 -3.74 23.39
CA LEU A 33 20.23 -4.15 24.78
C LEU A 33 19.76 -5.60 24.94
N GLY A 34 19.26 -6.22 23.86
CA GLY A 34 18.74 -7.58 23.85
C GLY A 34 19.79 -8.68 23.73
N PRO A 35 19.36 -9.96 23.76
CA PRO A 35 20.22 -11.09 23.45
C PRO A 35 20.88 -10.90 22.08
N HIS A 36 22.13 -11.34 21.93
CA HIS A 36 22.83 -11.23 20.66
C HIS A 36 22.06 -11.92 19.52
N VAL A 37 21.54 -11.09 18.61
CA VAL A 37 20.91 -11.54 17.37
C VAL A 37 22.01 -11.63 16.31
N PRO A 38 22.21 -12.79 15.67
CA PRO A 38 23.16 -12.92 14.57
C PRO A 38 22.82 -11.94 13.44
N LEU A 39 23.81 -11.16 12.98
CA LEU A 39 23.66 -10.20 11.88
C LEU A 39 23.08 -10.86 10.61
N HIS A 40 23.45 -12.10 10.33
CA HIS A 40 22.87 -12.88 9.23
C HIS A 40 21.35 -13.02 9.35
N GLY A 41 20.83 -13.32 10.54
CA GLY A 41 19.39 -13.47 10.77
C GLY A 41 18.63 -12.15 10.61
N LEU A 42 19.26 -11.02 10.92
CA LEU A 42 18.71 -9.69 10.66
C LEU A 42 18.59 -9.42 9.16
N VAL A 43 19.67 -9.63 8.40
CA VAL A 43 19.70 -9.39 6.95
C VAL A 43 18.65 -10.25 6.25
N GLN A 44 18.53 -11.52 6.62
CA GLN A 44 17.52 -12.41 6.04
C GLN A 44 16.08 -11.93 6.31
N ARG A 45 15.81 -11.43 7.54
CA ARG A 45 14.49 -10.85 7.88
C ARG A 45 14.21 -9.54 7.13
N MET A 46 15.22 -8.70 6.93
CA MET A 46 15.08 -7.46 6.16
C MET A 46 14.79 -7.75 4.68
N VAL A 47 15.52 -8.70 4.07
CA VAL A 47 15.30 -9.11 2.68
C VAL A 47 13.91 -9.72 2.51
N GLY A 48 13.50 -10.63 3.41
CA GLY A 48 12.16 -11.21 3.38
C GLY A 48 11.03 -10.19 3.60
N GLY A 49 11.30 -9.06 4.26
CA GLY A 49 10.34 -7.97 4.39
C GLY A 49 10.13 -7.14 3.11
N ILE A 50 11.12 -7.13 2.22
CA ILE A 50 11.05 -6.43 0.92
C ILE A 50 10.56 -7.38 -0.17
N ASP A 51 10.85 -8.67 -0.06
CA ASP A 51 10.39 -9.71 -0.98
C ASP A 51 8.93 -10.09 -0.70
N THR A 52 8.01 -9.13 -0.88
CA THR A 52 6.58 -9.33 -0.67
C THR A 52 5.82 -9.12 -1.97
N PHE A 53 4.87 -10.02 -2.24
CA PHE A 53 3.99 -9.95 -3.40
C PHE A 53 3.31 -8.58 -3.61
N PRO A 54 2.85 -7.86 -2.56
CA PRO A 54 2.29 -6.51 -2.73
C PRO A 54 3.28 -5.49 -3.31
N LEU A 55 4.57 -5.56 -2.95
CA LEU A 55 5.57 -4.63 -3.49
C LEU A 55 5.83 -4.86 -4.98
N LEU A 56 5.72 -6.12 -5.45
CA LEU A 56 5.74 -6.45 -6.88
C LEU A 56 4.43 -6.06 -7.59
N ALA A 57 3.29 -6.11 -6.90
CA ALA A 57 2.00 -5.74 -7.48
C ALA A 57 1.96 -4.26 -7.90
N ILE A 58 2.61 -3.35 -7.16
CA ILE A 58 2.66 -1.91 -7.47
C ILE A 58 3.13 -1.63 -8.91
N PRO A 59 4.34 -2.05 -9.34
CA PRO A 59 4.80 -1.79 -10.71
C PRO A 59 3.95 -2.50 -11.76
N PHE A 60 3.41 -3.69 -11.47
CA PHE A 60 2.51 -4.38 -12.40
C PHE A 60 1.17 -3.64 -12.57
N PHE A 61 0.61 -3.05 -11.51
CA PHE A 61 -0.59 -2.22 -11.61
C PHE A 61 -0.34 -0.93 -12.38
N ILE A 62 0.82 -0.29 -12.19
CA ILE A 62 1.24 0.87 -12.99
C ILE A 62 1.36 0.49 -14.47
N LEU A 63 1.97 -0.66 -14.77
CA LEU A 63 2.10 -1.16 -16.14
C LEU A 63 0.73 -1.46 -16.77
N ALA A 64 -0.14 -2.16 -16.06
CA ALA A 64 -1.49 -2.46 -16.51
C ALA A 64 -2.29 -1.17 -16.76
N GLY A 65 -2.22 -0.19 -15.85
CA GLY A 65 -2.87 1.11 -16.03
C GLY A 65 -2.36 1.86 -17.26
N ASN A 66 -1.05 1.86 -17.50
CA ASN A 66 -0.47 2.46 -18.71
C ASN A 66 -0.88 1.72 -19.99
N LEU A 67 -0.95 0.39 -19.95
CA LEU A 67 -1.41 -0.41 -21.08
C LEU A 67 -2.90 -0.14 -21.38
N MET A 68 -3.74 -0.01 -20.36
CA MET A 68 -5.16 0.33 -20.50
C MET A 68 -5.37 1.71 -21.08
N ASN A 69 -4.60 2.70 -20.61
CA ASN A 69 -4.64 4.07 -21.14
C ASN A 69 -4.17 4.12 -22.60
N THR A 70 -3.05 3.47 -22.91
CA THR A 70 -2.49 3.48 -24.27
C THR A 70 -3.34 2.66 -25.25
N GLY A 71 -3.97 1.58 -24.78
CA GLY A 71 -4.88 0.75 -25.57
C GLY A 71 -6.30 1.32 -25.73
N GLY A 72 -6.60 2.49 -25.16
CA GLY A 72 -7.94 3.11 -25.19
C GLY A 72 -9.01 2.33 -24.41
N ILE A 73 -8.61 1.38 -23.56
CA ILE A 73 -9.54 0.60 -22.71
C ILE A 73 -10.17 1.52 -21.67
N THR A 74 -9.39 2.45 -21.10
CA THR A 74 -9.87 3.45 -20.15
C THR A 74 -11.00 4.29 -20.73
N ASP A 75 -10.85 4.83 -21.94
CA ASP A 75 -11.88 5.65 -22.58
C ASP A 75 -13.16 4.85 -22.86
N ARG A 76 -13.02 3.62 -23.35
CA ARG A 76 -14.16 2.71 -23.56
C ARG A 76 -14.93 2.41 -22.28
N LEU A 77 -14.22 2.26 -21.16
CA LEU A 77 -14.81 2.06 -19.82
C LEU A 77 -15.56 3.30 -19.34
N VAL A 78 -15.00 4.49 -19.56
CA VAL A 78 -15.65 5.76 -19.24
C VAL A 78 -16.92 5.94 -20.05
N ASP A 79 -16.89 5.67 -21.36
CA ASP A 79 -18.06 5.80 -22.22
C ASP A 79 -19.15 4.77 -21.88
N PHE A 80 -18.75 3.55 -21.50
CA PHE A 80 -19.67 2.56 -20.96
C PHE A 80 -20.35 3.02 -19.66
N ALA A 81 -19.59 3.56 -18.71
CA ALA A 81 -20.15 4.11 -17.47
C ALA A 81 -21.06 5.32 -17.74
N ARG A 82 -20.69 6.19 -18.69
CA ARG A 82 -21.54 7.30 -19.16
C ARG A 82 -22.86 6.83 -19.73
N ALA A 83 -22.85 5.76 -20.51
CA ALA A 83 -24.09 5.19 -21.05
C ALA A 83 -25.01 4.61 -19.96
N LEU A 84 -24.45 4.11 -18.86
CA LEU A 84 -25.22 3.52 -17.74
C LEU A 84 -25.81 4.54 -16.77
N VAL A 85 -25.05 5.57 -16.41
CA VAL A 85 -25.43 6.49 -15.31
C VAL A 85 -25.29 7.97 -15.66
N GLY A 86 -24.83 8.31 -16.86
CA GLY A 86 -24.61 9.70 -17.29
C GLY A 86 -25.89 10.53 -17.43
N HIS A 87 -27.03 9.89 -17.63
CA HIS A 87 -28.35 10.54 -17.74
C HIS A 87 -28.97 10.88 -16.37
N ILE A 88 -28.35 10.48 -15.26
CA ILE A 88 -28.82 10.81 -13.90
C ILE A 88 -28.36 12.23 -13.54
N THR A 89 -29.15 12.96 -12.74
CA THR A 89 -28.77 14.29 -12.25
C THR A 89 -27.51 14.19 -11.40
N GLY A 90 -26.46 14.96 -11.74
CA GLY A 90 -25.12 14.75 -11.16
C GLY A 90 -24.30 13.63 -11.83
N GLY A 91 -24.72 13.18 -13.03
CA GLY A 91 -24.23 11.99 -13.72
C GLY A 91 -22.72 11.89 -13.88
N LEU A 92 -21.99 13.01 -14.03
CA LEU A 92 -20.52 12.98 -14.08
C LEU A 92 -19.89 12.35 -12.82
N GLY A 93 -20.44 12.62 -11.64
CA GLY A 93 -19.96 12.03 -10.40
C GLY A 93 -20.22 10.53 -10.34
N HIS A 94 -21.42 10.11 -10.74
CA HIS A 94 -21.78 8.69 -10.83
C HIS A 94 -20.91 7.94 -11.84
N VAL A 95 -20.62 8.54 -12.99
CA VAL A 95 -19.71 7.98 -14.00
C VAL A 95 -18.34 7.74 -13.40
N VAL A 96 -17.76 8.70 -12.68
CA VAL A 96 -16.44 8.52 -12.04
C VAL A 96 -16.45 7.38 -11.03
N VAL A 97 -17.48 7.29 -10.19
CA VAL A 97 -17.60 6.22 -9.20
C VAL A 97 -17.72 4.85 -9.88
N VAL A 98 -18.57 4.73 -10.90
CA VAL A 98 -18.78 3.47 -11.64
C VAL A 98 -17.54 3.06 -12.41
N THR A 99 -16.89 3.98 -13.13
CA THR A 99 -15.62 3.70 -13.83
C THR A 99 -14.55 3.23 -12.84
N ASN A 100 -14.38 3.92 -11.71
CA ASN A 100 -13.41 3.53 -10.68
C ASN A 100 -13.76 2.18 -10.05
N MET A 101 -15.04 1.87 -9.84
CA MET A 101 -15.47 0.57 -9.33
C MET A 101 -15.10 -0.56 -10.28
N ILE A 102 -15.34 -0.39 -11.59
CA ILE A 102 -15.00 -1.40 -12.60
C ILE A 102 -13.47 -1.56 -12.72
N MET A 103 -12.73 -0.44 -12.71
CA MET A 103 -11.26 -0.46 -12.72
C MET A 103 -10.68 -1.12 -11.46
N ALA A 104 -11.25 -0.85 -10.27
CA ALA A 104 -10.85 -1.48 -9.03
C ALA A 104 -11.10 -3.00 -9.05
N GLY A 105 -12.22 -3.44 -9.64
CA GLY A 105 -12.52 -4.86 -9.84
C GLY A 105 -11.51 -5.58 -10.75
N MET A 106 -11.04 -4.92 -11.81
CA MET A 106 -9.99 -5.47 -12.68
C MET A 106 -8.59 -5.44 -12.04
N SER A 107 -8.33 -4.46 -11.17
CA SER A 107 -7.04 -4.37 -10.46
C SER A 107 -6.89 -5.43 -9.37
N GLY A 108 -7.90 -6.29 -9.12
CA GLY A 108 -7.83 -7.55 -8.38
C GLY A 108 -6.66 -7.70 -7.43
N SER A 109 -6.63 -6.92 -6.35
CA SER A 109 -5.69 -7.15 -5.24
C SER A 109 -6.41 -7.93 -4.15
N GLY A 110 -6.52 -9.23 -4.37
CA GLY A 110 -6.72 -10.23 -3.32
C GLY A 110 -5.40 -10.91 -3.01
#